data_AF-A0A7X6UEU5-F1
#
_entry.id   AF-A0A7X6UEU5-F1
#
_cell.length_a   1.000
_cell.length_b   1.000
_cell.length_c   1.000
_cell.angle_alpha   90.00
_cell.angle_beta   90.00
_cell.angle_gamma   90.00
#
_symmetry.space_group_name_H-M   'P 1'
#
loop_
_entity.id
_entity.type
_entity.pdbx_description
1 polymer ?
#
loop_
_entity_poly.entity_id
_entity_poly.type
_entity_poly.pdbx_seq_one_letter_code
_entity_poly.pdbx_strand_id
1 'polypeptide(L)'
;MVAETLSERFVIEFLPWASDREVLCRARDRVHLGHRLLTAPLAGSVKPWETPYRSVMISSQALSQVDYFSLVNMEQALAAINPTKKSLQTGESVDDRDFQLVDLSLIESALPSLEIAGPI
;
A
#
# COMPACT_ATOMS: atom_id res chain seq x y z
N MET A 1 7.23 -11.16 -2.50
CA MET A 1 6.96 -10.90 -3.92
C MET A 1 7.05 -9.44 -4.33
N VAL A 2 6.18 -8.51 -3.89
CA VAL A 2 6.27 -7.08 -4.32
C VAL A 2 7.67 -6.50 -4.15
N ALA A 3 8.23 -6.63 -2.94
CA ALA A 3 9.58 -6.16 -2.64
C ALA A 3 10.64 -6.79 -3.56
N GLU A 4 10.52 -8.07 -3.88
CA GLU A 4 11.48 -8.81 -4.72
C GLU A 4 11.36 -8.43 -6.20
N THR A 5 10.13 -8.25 -6.69
CA THR A 5 9.86 -7.94 -8.10
C THR A 5 10.17 -6.48 -8.45
N LEU A 6 9.93 -5.56 -7.52
CA LEU A 6 9.99 -4.13 -7.79
C LEU A 6 11.24 -3.43 -7.24
N SER A 7 12.11 -4.12 -6.47
CA SER A 7 13.30 -3.51 -5.85
C SER A 7 14.33 -2.96 -6.85
N GLU A 8 14.37 -3.46 -8.08
CA GLU A 8 15.28 -2.94 -9.11
C GLU A 8 14.81 -1.59 -9.68
N ARG A 9 13.52 -1.30 -9.59
CA ARG A 9 12.88 -0.11 -10.20
C ARG A 9 12.49 0.94 -9.16
N PHE A 10 12.24 0.53 -7.91
CA PHE A 10 11.68 1.38 -6.87
C PHE A 10 12.41 1.17 -5.54
N VAL A 11 12.46 2.22 -4.73
CA VAL A 11 12.92 2.13 -3.34
C VAL A 11 11.84 1.45 -2.50
N ILE A 12 12.21 0.38 -1.81
CA ILE A 12 11.28 -0.42 -0.99
C ILE A 12 11.57 -0.22 0.50
N GLU A 13 10.58 0.26 1.25
CA GLU A 13 10.55 0.18 2.71
C GLU A 13 9.76 -1.08 3.10
N PHE A 14 10.47 -2.18 3.39
CA PHE A 14 9.83 -3.44 3.76
C PHE A 14 9.62 -3.54 5.28
N LEU A 15 8.39 -3.83 5.71
CA LEU A 15 7.98 -3.88 7.12
C LEU A 15 7.50 -5.30 7.50
N PRO A 16 8.40 -6.25 7.76
CA PRO A 16 8.07 -7.68 7.89
C PRO A 16 7.18 -8.03 9.09
N TRP A 17 7.13 -7.17 10.10
CA TRP A 17 6.39 -7.39 11.35
C TRP A 17 5.26 -6.39 11.56
N ALA A 18 5.00 -5.54 10.56
CA ALA A 18 3.94 -4.54 10.64
C ALA A 18 2.61 -5.18 10.25
N SER A 19 1.56 -4.83 11.00
CA SER A 19 0.18 -5.04 10.59
C SER A 19 -0.19 -4.15 9.40
N ASP A 20 -1.25 -4.51 8.67
CA ASP A 20 -1.85 -3.68 7.62
C ASP A 20 -2.07 -2.24 8.08
N ARG A 21 -2.53 -2.06 9.31
CA ARG A 21 -2.77 -0.74 9.89
C ARG A 21 -1.47 0.05 10.05
N GLU A 22 -0.39 -0.59 10.50
CA GLU A 22 0.91 0.06 10.66
C GLU A 22 1.52 0.44 9.31
N VAL A 23 1.36 -0.39 8.28
CA VAL A 23 1.74 -0.04 6.90
C VAL A 23 0.98 1.20 6.42
N LEU A 24 -0.34 1.23 6.61
CA LEU A 24 -1.15 2.40 6.26
C LEU A 24 -0.79 3.63 7.09
N CYS A 25 -0.54 3.50 8.40
CA CYS A 25 -0.09 4.63 9.21
C CYS A 25 1.25 5.18 8.70
N ARG A 26 2.21 4.32 8.34
CA ARG A 26 3.49 4.74 7.78
C ARG A 26 3.32 5.50 6.48
N ALA A 27 2.46 5.01 5.57
CA ALA A 27 2.15 5.70 4.33
C ALA A 27 1.49 7.07 4.57
N ARG A 28 0.54 7.17 5.50
CA ARG A 28 -0.10 8.44 5.88
C ARG A 28 0.92 9.44 6.43
N ASP A 29 1.83 8.99 7.29
CA ASP A 29 2.85 9.87 7.85
C ASP A 29 3.73 10.47 6.74
N ARG A 30 4.03 9.71 5.68
CA ARG A 30 4.70 10.25 4.47
C ARG A 30 3.82 11.24 3.71
N VAL A 31 2.52 10.98 3.60
CA VAL A 31 1.58 11.94 2.98
C VAL A 31 1.54 13.27 3.74
N HIS A 32 1.56 13.24 5.08
CA HIS A 32 1.67 14.46 5.89
C HIS A 32 2.98 15.23 5.66
N LEU A 33 4.05 14.56 5.23
CA LEU A 33 5.31 15.20 4.85
C LEU A 33 5.30 15.74 3.41
N GLY A 34 4.17 15.67 2.70
CA GLY A 34 4.01 16.18 1.34
C GLY A 34 4.14 15.14 0.23
N HIS A 35 4.32 13.85 0.56
CA HIS A 35 4.32 12.80 -0.47
C HIS A 35 2.90 12.55 -1.01
N ARG A 36 2.81 12.17 -2.28
CA ARG A 36 1.55 11.78 -2.93
C ARG A 36 1.36 10.27 -2.85
N LEU A 37 0.11 9.83 -2.70
CA LEU A 37 -0.26 8.45 -2.97
C LEU A 37 -0.24 8.18 -4.47
N LEU A 38 0.38 7.06 -4.84
CA LEU A 38 0.46 6.60 -6.22
C LEU A 38 -0.40 5.35 -6.46
N THR A 39 -0.71 4.59 -5.40
CA THR A 39 -1.67 3.49 -5.43
C THR A 39 -2.82 3.77 -4.47
N ALA A 40 -3.98 3.18 -4.74
CA ALA A 40 -5.06 3.13 -3.75
C ALA A 40 -4.57 2.33 -2.51
N PRO A 41 -4.70 2.85 -1.28
CA PRO A 41 -4.19 2.15 -0.09
C PRO A 41 -5.00 0.89 0.26
N LEU A 42 -6.25 0.82 -0.18
CA LEU A 42 -7.07 -0.37 -0.13
C LEU A 42 -7.00 -1.11 -1.47
N ALA A 43 -6.60 -2.36 -1.38
CA ALA A 43 -6.44 -3.34 -2.45
C ALA A 43 -7.77 -3.70 -3.14
N GLY A 44 -8.33 -2.82 -3.96
CA GLY A 44 -9.52 -3.12 -4.79
C GLY A 44 -10.69 -3.72 -3.97
N SER A 45 -11.29 -4.80 -4.46
CA SER A 45 -12.38 -5.52 -3.77
C SER A 45 -11.93 -6.38 -2.58
N VAL A 46 -10.62 -6.47 -2.31
CA VAL A 46 -10.07 -7.27 -1.21
C VAL A 46 -10.23 -6.50 0.09
N LYS A 47 -10.98 -7.08 1.04
CA LYS A 47 -11.16 -6.42 2.34
C LYS A 47 -9.88 -6.47 3.17
N PRO A 48 -9.66 -5.50 4.08
CA PRO A 48 -8.46 -5.44 4.90
C PRO A 48 -8.09 -6.70 5.67
N TRP A 49 -9.09 -7.49 6.10
CA TRP A 49 -8.88 -8.71 6.89
C TRP A 49 -8.75 -9.98 6.05
N GLU A 50 -8.89 -9.89 4.72
CA GLU A 50 -8.87 -11.04 3.79
C GLU A 50 -7.49 -11.27 3.15
N THR A 51 -6.46 -10.51 3.54
CA THR A 51 -5.08 -10.69 3.07
C THR A 51 -4.10 -10.38 4.20
N PRO A 52 -3.02 -11.16 4.36
CA PRO A 52 -1.90 -10.81 5.24
C PRO A 52 -0.88 -9.87 4.58
N TYR A 53 -1.04 -9.53 3.30
CA TYR A 53 -0.10 -8.70 2.53
C TYR A 53 -0.72 -7.36 2.15
N ARG A 54 0.08 -6.30 2.31
CA ARG A 54 -0.29 -4.91 2.03
C ARG A 54 0.88 -4.14 1.45
N SER A 55 0.73 -3.66 0.22
CA SER A 55 1.66 -2.71 -0.39
C SER A 55 0.99 -1.37 -0.68
N VAL A 56 1.74 -0.27 -0.51
CA VAL A 56 1.31 1.09 -0.87
C VAL A 56 2.47 1.80 -1.54
N MET A 57 2.21 2.42 -2.69
CA MET A 57 3.20 3.22 -3.41
C MET A 57 2.94 4.71 -3.17
N ILE A 58 4.02 5.45 -2.92
CA ILE A 58 4.02 6.90 -2.73
C ILE A 58 5.09 7.56 -3.59
N SER A 59 4.97 8.87 -3.84
CA SER A 59 5.96 9.61 -4.61
C SER A 59 7.33 9.61 -3.93
N SER A 60 8.40 9.62 -4.73
CA SER A 60 9.76 9.69 -4.21
C SER A 60 10.05 11.07 -3.60
N GLN A 61 9.48 12.12 -4.22
CA GLN A 61 9.61 13.51 -3.81
C GLN A 61 8.38 13.99 -3.04
N ALA A 62 8.62 14.75 -1.98
CA ALA A 62 7.59 15.49 -1.27
C ALA A 62 7.31 16.83 -1.94
N LEU A 63 6.04 17.20 -1.98
CA LEU A 63 5.59 18.54 -2.32
C LEU A 63 5.80 19.49 -1.14
N SER A 64 5.75 20.80 -1.39
CA SER A 64 5.82 21.83 -0.34
C SER A 64 4.57 21.88 0.55
N GLN A 65 3.47 21.28 0.09
CA GLN A 65 2.19 21.22 0.77
C GLN A 65 1.65 19.79 0.74
N VAL A 66 0.79 19.47 1.72
CA VAL A 66 0.12 18.17 1.76
C VAL A 66 -0.84 18.02 0.58
N ASP A 67 -0.74 16.89 -0.13
CA ASP A 67 -1.68 16.51 -1.16
C ASP A 67 -3.01 16.07 -0.51
N TYR A 68 -4.03 16.92 -0.59
CA TYR A 68 -5.30 16.70 0.11
C TYR A 68 -6.03 15.45 -0.39
N PHE A 69 -5.93 15.14 -1.69
CA PHE A 69 -6.53 13.93 -2.24
C PHE A 69 -5.90 12.67 -1.62
N SER A 70 -4.57 12.64 -1.54
CA SER A 70 -3.82 11.56 -0.90
C SER A 70 -4.18 11.42 0.57
N LEU A 71 -4.28 12.54 1.29
CA LEU A 71 -4.65 12.54 2.70
C LEU A 71 -6.06 11.95 2.93
N VAL A 72 -7.05 12.41 2.17
CA VAL A 72 -8.43 11.91 2.28
C VAL A 72 -8.49 10.40 2.00
N ASN A 73 -7.81 9.91 0.97
CA ASN A 73 -7.76 8.48 0.66
C ASN A 73 -7.08 7.67 1.77
N MET A 74 -6.02 8.18 2.39
CA MET A 74 -5.38 7.53 3.53
C MET A 74 -6.31 7.44 4.74
N GLU A 75 -7.00 8.52 5.10
CA GLU A 75 -7.92 8.54 6.23
C GLU A 75 -9.12 7.60 6.01
N GLN A 76 -9.65 7.55 4.79
CA GLN A 76 -10.70 6.59 4.41
C GLN A 76 -10.21 5.14 4.53
N ALA A 77 -8.99 4.86 4.07
CA ALA A 77 -8.40 3.52 4.16
C ALA A 77 -8.19 3.09 5.63
N LEU A 78 -7.67 3.98 6.46
CA LEU A 78 -7.48 3.73 7.89
C LEU A 78 -8.80 3.53 8.63
N ALA A 79 -9.84 4.30 8.28
CA ALA A 79 -11.19 4.14 8.86
C ALA A 79 -11.85 2.81 8.47
N ALA A 80 -11.53 2.27 7.28
CA ALA A 80 -12.03 0.99 6.81
C ALA A 80 -11.36 -0.21 7.51
N ILE A 81 -10.15 -0.02 8.07
CA ILE A 81 -9.52 -1.05 8.90
C ILE A 81 -10.26 -1.14 10.22
N ASN A 82 -11.04 -2.21 10.36
CA ASN A 82 -11.79 -2.47 11.58
C ASN A 82 -10.91 -3.28 12.56
N PRO A 83 -10.55 -2.71 13.74
CA PRO A 83 -9.74 -3.42 14.73
C PRO A 83 -10.46 -4.64 15.34
N THR A 84 -11.78 -4.77 15.18
CA THR A 84 -12.53 -5.93 15.70
C THR A 84 -12.46 -7.15 14.79
N LYS A 85 -12.02 -7.01 13.54
CA LYS A 85 -11.84 -8.13 12.61
C LYS A 85 -10.39 -8.57 12.66
N LYS A 86 -10.18 -9.85 12.99
CA LYS A 86 -8.85 -10.46 12.92
C LYS A 86 -8.43 -10.55 11.45
N SER A 87 -7.31 -9.90 11.10
CA SER A 87 -6.72 -10.07 9.77
C SER A 87 -6.11 -11.46 9.66
N LEU A 88 -6.19 -12.07 8.46
CA LEU A 88 -5.40 -13.25 8.14
C LEU A 88 -3.92 -12.97 8.43
N GLN A 89 -3.25 -13.92 9.05
CA GLN A 89 -1.81 -13.88 9.27
C GLN A 89 -1.11 -14.81 8.28
N THR A 90 0.15 -14.51 7.98
CA THR A 90 1.00 -15.39 7.18
C THR A 90 1.08 -16.78 7.81
N GLY A 91 0.98 -17.81 6.99
CA GLY A 91 0.94 -19.21 7.45
C GLY A 91 -0.38 -19.68 8.07
N GLU A 92 -1.42 -18.83 8.18
CA GLU A 92 -2.78 -19.29 8.50
C GLU A 92 -3.53 -19.84 7.27
N SER A 93 -3.05 -19.53 6.06
CA SER A 93 -3.60 -20.00 4.78
C SER A 93 -2.76 -21.10 4.14
N VAL A 94 -3.43 -21.94 3.34
CA VAL A 94 -2.80 -23.07 2.62
C VAL A 94 -1.82 -22.59 1.54
N ASP A 95 -2.00 -21.37 0.99
CA ASP A 95 -1.07 -20.80 0.01
C ASP A 95 -0.91 -19.27 0.17
N ASP A 96 0.14 -18.87 0.90
CA ASP A 96 0.53 -17.46 1.04
C ASP A 96 0.94 -16.83 -0.29
N ARG A 97 1.33 -17.65 -1.29
CA ARG A 97 1.79 -17.17 -2.59
C ARG A 97 0.68 -16.50 -3.38
N ASP A 98 -0.55 -17.01 -3.28
CA ASP A 98 -1.71 -16.43 -3.96
C ASP A 98 -2.00 -15.02 -3.45
N PHE A 99 -1.92 -14.80 -2.13
CA PHE A 99 -2.10 -13.46 -1.57
C PHE A 99 -0.99 -12.50 -1.99
N GLN A 100 0.26 -12.98 -2.05
CA GLN A 100 1.38 -12.18 -2.55
C GLN A 100 1.23 -11.81 -4.04
N LEU A 101 0.72 -12.74 -4.86
CA LEU A 101 0.45 -12.51 -6.28
C LEU A 101 -0.67 -11.50 -6.46
N VAL A 102 -1.74 -11.59 -5.66
CA VAL A 102 -2.83 -10.60 -5.66
C VAL A 102 -2.28 -9.20 -5.31
N ASP A 103 -1.53 -9.06 -4.22
CA ASP A 103 -0.94 -7.78 -3.81
C ASP A 103 -0.01 -7.21 -4.90
N LEU A 104 0.83 -8.05 -5.52
CA LEU A 104 1.66 -7.65 -6.65
C LEU A 104 0.84 -7.16 -7.85
N SER A 105 -0.17 -7.95 -8.27
CA SER A 105 -0.99 -7.58 -9.43
C SER A 105 -1.70 -6.24 -9.24
N LEU A 106 -2.11 -5.92 -8.01
CA LEU A 106 -2.77 -4.66 -7.68
C LEU A 106 -1.82 -3.48 -7.80
N ILE A 107 -0.60 -3.61 -7.26
CA ILE A 107 0.44 -2.59 -7.39
C ILE A 107 0.84 -2.39 -8.86
N GLU A 108 1.07 -3.48 -9.60
CA GLU A 108 1.44 -3.42 -11.01
C GLU A 108 0.35 -2.78 -11.87
N SER A 109 -0.92 -3.04 -11.56
CA SER A 109 -2.05 -2.45 -12.30
C SER A 109 -2.11 -0.92 -12.19
N ALA A 110 -1.55 -0.35 -11.12
CA ALA A 110 -1.50 1.09 -10.93
C ALA A 110 -0.32 1.76 -11.67
N LEU A 111 0.74 1.02 -12.00
CA LEU A 111 1.97 1.57 -12.61
C LEU A 111 1.74 2.31 -13.94
N PRO A 112 0.95 1.80 -14.91
CA PRO A 112 0.71 2.50 -16.17
C PRO A 112 0.08 3.87 -15.96
N SER A 113 -0.78 4.03 -14.95
CA SER A 113 -1.40 5.31 -14.61
C SER A 113 -0.41 6.32 -14.02
N LEU A 114 0.71 5.84 -13.45
CA LEU A 114 1.76 6.65 -12.86
C LEU A 114 2.79 7.13 -13.88
N GLU A 115 3.15 6.27 -14.83
CA GLU A 115 4.10 6.62 -15.91
C GLU A 115 3.54 7.71 -16.84
N ILE A 116 2.22 7.81 -16.97
CA ILE A 116 1.53 8.85 -17.75
C ILE A 116 1.54 10.22 -17.04
N ALA A 117 1.69 10.25 -15.71
CA ALA A 117 1.61 11.47 -14.90
C ALA A 117 2.94 12.28 -14.84
N GLY A 118 3.98 11.84 -15.56
CA GLY A 118 5.32 12.43 -15.52
C GLY A 118 6.24 11.78 -14.47
N PRO A 119 7.56 12.04 -14.50
CA PRO A 119 8.53 11.31 -13.70
C PRO A 119 8.28 11.46 -12.19
N ILE A 120 8.40 10.32 -11.49
CA ILE A 120 8.20 10.12 -10.04
C ILE A 120 9.46 10.50 -9.26
#